data_AF-N9FHP9-F1
#
_entry.id   AF-N9FHP9-F1
#
_cell.length_a   1.000
_cell.length_b   1.000
_cell.length_c   1.000
_cell.angle_alpha   90.00
_cell.angle_beta   90.00
_cell.angle_gamma   90.00
#
_symmetry.space_group_name_H-M   'P 1'
#
loop_
_entity.id
_entity.type
_entity.pdbx_description
1 polymer ?
#
loop_
_entity_poly.entity_id
_entity_poly.type
_entity_poly.pdbx_seq_one_letter_code
_entity_poly.pdbx_strand_id
1 'polypeptide(L)'
;MIDVQYSKNVSIQQLADDAFVLRINDAKVYQYLLTQCGKTFGWERSIQKSQSFLNGDIEYQINVSDLALEHFGKDFFMLEPELLNNIAKS
;
A
#
# COMPACT_ATOMS: atom_id res chain seq x y z
N MET A 1 -3.10 -6.30 -15.57
CA MET A 1 -3.45 -5.96 -14.19
C MET A 1 -3.15 -7.16 -13.32
N ILE A 2 -2.27 -7.00 -12.34
CA ILE A 2 -1.89 -8.05 -11.40
C ILE A 2 -2.37 -7.62 -10.03
N ASP A 3 -3.20 -8.44 -9.38
CA ASP A 3 -3.63 -8.23 -8.00
C ASP A 3 -2.92 -9.26 -7.11
N VAL A 4 -2.20 -8.78 -6.10
CA VAL A 4 -1.42 -9.60 -5.16
C VAL A 4 -1.92 -9.34 -3.75
N GLN A 5 -2.37 -10.39 -3.06
CA GLN A 5 -2.60 -10.32 -1.62
C GLN A 5 -1.26 -10.36 -0.88
N TYR A 6 -0.79 -9.20 -0.42
CA TYR A 6 0.56 -9.08 0.15
C TYR A 6 0.61 -9.46 1.64
N SER A 7 -0.36 -9.00 2.43
CA SER A 7 -0.55 -9.38 3.84
C SER A 7 -2.03 -9.56 4.14
N LYS A 8 -2.44 -9.84 5.38
CA LYS A 8 -3.86 -10.04 5.71
C LYS A 8 -4.73 -8.83 5.37
N ASN A 9 -4.21 -7.63 5.59
CA ASN A 9 -4.95 -6.37 5.43
C ASN A 9 -4.44 -5.50 4.29
N VAL A 10 -3.49 -5.99 3.47
CA VAL A 10 -2.89 -5.22 2.37
C VAL A 10 -2.89 -6.05 1.09
N SER A 11 -3.50 -5.50 0.05
CA SER A 11 -3.36 -6.01 -1.32
C SER A 11 -2.75 -4.94 -2.21
N ILE A 12 -2.00 -5.39 -3.22
CA ILE A 12 -1.31 -4.55 -4.19
C ILE A 12 -1.95 -4.84 -5.54
N GLN A 13 -2.50 -3.81 -6.17
CA GLN A 13 -2.98 -3.88 -7.54
C GLN A 13 -2.02 -3.11 -8.45
N GLN A 14 -1.40 -3.79 -9.41
CA GLN A 14 -0.62 -3.16 -10.46
C GLN A 14 -1.53 -2.78 -11.63
N LEU A 15 -1.65 -1.47 -11.87
CA LEU A 15 -2.44 -0.89 -12.96
C LEU A 15 -1.61 -0.77 -14.24
N ALA A 16 -0.35 -0.37 -14.11
CA ALA A 16 0.63 -0.23 -15.19
C ALA A 16 2.06 -0.53 -14.67
N ASP A 17 3.09 -0.37 -15.50
CA ASP A 17 4.49 -0.61 -15.11
C ASP A 17 5.01 0.39 -14.06
N ASP A 18 4.36 1.53 -13.93
CA ASP A 18 4.69 2.64 -13.05
C ASP A 18 3.53 3.11 -12.14
N ALA A 19 2.43 2.34 -12.11
CA ALA A 19 1.22 2.68 -11.38
C ALA A 19 0.66 1.51 -10.56
N PHE A 20 0.47 1.75 -9.26
CA PHE A 20 0.05 0.76 -8.26
C PHE A 20 -1.04 1.32 -7.37
N VAL A 21 -1.89 0.45 -6.83
CA VAL A 21 -2.83 0.78 -5.76
C VAL A 21 -2.59 -0.18 -4.61
N LEU A 22 -2.22 0.38 -3.47
CA LEU A 22 -2.26 -0.35 -2.21
C LEU A 22 -3.66 -0.22 -1.65
N ARG A 23 -4.37 -1.34 -1.46
CA ARG A 23 -5.67 -1.38 -0.79
C ARG A 23 -5.48 -1.93 0.62
N ILE A 24 -5.99 -1.21 1.61
CA ILE A 24 -5.74 -1.46 3.02
C ILE A 24 -7.05 -1.46 3.81
N ASN A 25 -7.34 -2.58 4.47
CA ASN A 25 -8.57 -2.79 5.25
C ASN A 25 -8.39 -2.56 6.75
N ASP A 26 -7.28 -1.95 7.16
CA ASP A 26 -6.97 -1.66 8.55
C ASP A 26 -6.37 -0.25 8.70
N ALA A 27 -6.94 0.55 9.61
CA ALA A 27 -6.55 1.95 9.77
C ALA A 27 -5.11 2.12 10.33
N LYS A 28 -4.65 1.21 11.21
CA LYS A 28 -3.29 1.28 11.78
C LYS A 28 -2.25 0.95 10.71
N VAL A 29 -2.52 -0.08 9.93
CA VAL A 29 -1.68 -0.45 8.78
C VAL A 29 -1.65 0.66 7.74
N TYR A 30 -2.79 1.30 7.47
CA TYR A 30 -2.87 2.44 6.55
C TYR A 30 -2.00 3.62 7.01
N GLN A 31 -2.09 4.03 8.27
CA GLN A 31 -1.26 5.12 8.80
C GLN A 31 0.24 4.79 8.78
N TYR A 32 0.58 3.54 9.09
CA TYR A 32 1.96 3.07 8.99
C TYR A 32 2.47 3.15 7.54
N LEU A 33 1.71 2.60 6.58
CA LEU A 33 2.10 2.59 5.17
C LEU A 33 2.16 3.99 4.56
N LEU A 34 1.27 4.91 4.95
CA LEU A 34 1.37 6.32 4.56
C LEU A 34 2.69 6.94 5.01
N THR A 35 3.14 6.61 6.23
CA THR A 35 4.41 7.09 6.76
C THR A 35 5.59 6.48 6.02
N GLN A 36 5.57 5.17 5.77
CA GLN A 36 6.61 4.49 5.01
C GLN A 36 6.72 5.05 3.58
N CYS A 37 5.61 5.10 2.85
CA CYS A 37 5.57 5.62 1.48
C CYS A 37 6.01 7.09 1.43
N GLY A 38 5.43 7.96 2.26
CA GLY A 38 5.69 9.40 2.19
C GLY A 38 7.07 9.80 2.69
N LYS A 39 7.56 9.20 3.79
CA LYS A 39 8.78 9.65 4.47
C LYS A 39 9.96 8.70 4.29
N THR A 40 9.76 7.40 4.49
CA THR A 40 10.86 6.43 4.44
C THR A 40 11.30 6.20 3.00
N PHE A 41 10.36 6.01 2.09
CA PHE A 41 10.63 5.72 0.69
C PHE A 41 10.70 6.98 -0.17
N GLY A 42 10.26 8.13 0.36
CA GLY A 42 10.31 9.42 -0.34
C GLY A 42 9.31 9.54 -1.49
N TRP A 43 8.23 8.75 -1.48
CA TRP A 43 7.21 8.73 -2.53
C TRP A 43 6.14 9.83 -2.37
N GLU A 44 6.38 10.87 -1.56
CA GLU A 44 5.37 11.89 -1.24
C GLU A 44 4.71 12.53 -2.48
N ARG A 45 5.48 12.72 -3.56
CA ARG A 45 4.99 13.28 -4.83
C ARG A 45 4.31 12.25 -5.75
N SER A 46 4.56 10.98 -5.48
CA SER A 46 4.06 9.83 -6.24
C SER A 46 2.80 9.23 -5.63
N ILE A 47 2.42 9.61 -4.40
CA ILE A 47 1.26 9.05 -3.72
C ILE A 47 0.05 9.97 -3.70
N GLN A 48 -1.12 9.41 -3.97
CA GLN A 48 -2.42 10.02 -3.74
C GLN A 48 -3.26 9.14 -2.82
N LYS A 49 -3.90 9.77 -1.84
CA LYS A 49 -4.72 9.10 -0.83
C LYS A 49 -6.17 9.06 -1.30
N SER A 50 -6.79 7.89 -1.25
CA SER A 50 -8.23 7.74 -1.44
C SER A 50 -8.79 6.75 -0.41
N GLN A 51 -10.11 6.66 -0.36
CA GLN A 51 -10.82 5.65 0.43
C GLN A 51 -12.07 5.25 -0.33
N SER A 52 -12.49 4.01 -0.14
CA SER A 52 -13.73 3.47 -0.69
C SER A 52 -14.44 2.62 0.38
N PHE A 53 -15.61 2.10 0.03
CA PHE A 53 -16.33 1.17 0.88
C PHE A 53 -16.43 -0.18 0.17
N LEU A 54 -15.96 -1.24 0.83
CA LEU A 54 -16.04 -2.61 0.36
C LEU A 54 -16.93 -3.39 1.32
N ASN A 55 -18.09 -3.85 0.85
CA ASN A 55 -19.07 -4.60 1.66
C ASN A 55 -19.54 -3.89 2.95
N GLY A 56 -19.50 -2.56 2.97
CA GLY A 56 -19.86 -1.75 4.13
C GLY A 56 -18.70 -1.40 5.06
N ASP A 57 -17.53 -2.00 4.85
CA ASP A 57 -16.30 -1.67 5.56
C ASP A 57 -15.47 -0.64 4.78
N ILE A 58 -14.71 0.19 5.50
CA ILE A 58 -13.81 1.17 4.88
C ILE A 58 -12.59 0.44 4.31
N GLU A 59 -12.31 0.67 3.04
CA GLU A 59 -11.05 0.30 2.40
C GLU A 59 -10.25 1.58 2.10
N TYR A 60 -9.10 1.72 2.74
CA TYR A 60 -8.17 2.81 2.47
C TYR A 60 -7.31 2.48 1.25
N GLN A 61 -6.97 3.51 0.48
CA GLN A 61 -6.20 3.35 -0.74
C GLN A 61 -5.04 4.34 -0.80
N ILE A 62 -3.87 3.83 -1.19
CA ILE A 62 -2.70 4.62 -1.56
C ILE A 62 -2.42 4.33 -3.02
N ASN A 63 -2.78 5.29 -3.89
CA ASN A 63 -2.45 5.23 -5.30
C ASN A 63 -1.03 5.73 -5.46
N VAL A 64 -0.19 4.95 -6.13
CA VAL A 64 1.20 5.27 -6.40
C VAL A 64 1.34 5.42 -7.91
N SER A 65 1.84 6.55 -8.39
CA SER A 65 2.10 6.82 -9.80
C SER A 65 3.54 7.28 -10.02
N ASP A 66 4.00 7.22 -11.27
CA ASP A 66 5.34 7.69 -11.67
C ASP A 66 6.48 6.96 -10.92
N LEU A 67 6.24 5.71 -10.51
CA LEU A 67 7.19 4.90 -9.77
C LEU A 67 7.36 3.55 -10.45
N ALA A 68 8.47 3.33 -11.15
CA ALA A 68 8.72 2.06 -11.84
C ALA A 68 8.66 0.84 -10.89
N LEU A 69 8.15 -0.29 -11.40
CA LEU A 69 8.04 -1.55 -10.67
C LEU A 69 9.31 -1.96 -9.91
N GLU A 70 10.49 -1.73 -10.51
CA GLU A 70 11.77 -2.04 -9.86
C GLU A 70 11.98 -1.22 -8.57
N HIS A 71 11.71 0.09 -8.63
CA HIS A 71 11.82 0.98 -7.46
C HIS A 71 10.75 0.66 -6.42
N PHE A 72 9.50 0.44 -6.88
CA PHE A 72 8.42 0.01 -6.00
C PHE A 72 8.78 -1.27 -5.25
N GLY A 73 9.22 -2.31 -5.98
CA GLY A 73 9.55 -3.60 -5.39
C GLY A 73 10.74 -3.54 -4.45
N LYS A 74 11.77 -2.75 -4.80
CA LYS A 74 12.96 -2.56 -3.96
C LYS A 74 12.62 -2.01 -2.58
N ASP A 75 11.75 -1.00 -2.50
CA ASP A 75 11.43 -0.35 -1.23
C ASP A 75 10.28 -1.08 -0.51
N PHE A 76 9.18 -1.40 -1.21
CA PHE A 76 7.98 -1.94 -0.59
C PHE A 76 8.19 -3.34 -0.04
N PHE A 77 8.91 -4.20 -0.77
CA PHE A 77 9.08 -5.59 -0.36
C PHE A 77 10.07 -5.78 0.79
N MET A 78 10.70 -4.70 1.27
CA MET A 78 11.40 -4.71 2.57
C MET A 78 10.41 -4.78 3.75
N LEU A 79 9.15 -4.42 3.57
CA LEU A 79 8.12 -4.47 4.60
C LEU A 79 7.52 -5.87 4.69
N GLU A 80 8.12 -6.76 5.47
CA GLU A 80 7.64 -8.14 5.58
C GLU A 80 6.12 -8.23 5.87
N PRO A 81 5.38 -9.13 5.18
CA PRO A 81 3.94 -9.30 5.41
C PRO A 81 3.56 -9.51 6.88
N GLU A 82 4.42 -10.18 7.64
CA GLU A 82 4.23 -10.48 9.07
C GLU A 82 4.30 -9.21 9.94
N LEU A 83 5.17 -8.26 9.60
CA LEU A 83 5.21 -6.95 10.25
C LEU A 83 3.86 -6.23 10.09
N LEU A 84 3.33 -6.19 8.86
CA LEU A 84 2.05 -5.55 8.56
C LEU A 84 0.89 -6.24 9.31
N ASN A 85 0.93 -7.57 9.39
CA ASN A 85 -0.05 -8.36 10.15
C ASN A 85 0.01 -8.08 11.65
N ASN A 86 1.19 -7.81 12.20
CA ASN A 86 1.38 -7.52 13.62
C ASN A 86 0.93 -6.11 13.98
N ILE A 87 1.13 -5.13 13.09
CA ILE A 87 0.65 -3.74 13.28
C ILE A 87 -0.88 -3.71 13.44
N ALA A 88 -1.61 -4.54 12.69
CA ALA A 88 -3.07 -4.61 12.82
C ALA A 88 -3.54 -5.21 14.16
N LYS A 89 -2.72 -6.05 14.80
CA LYS A 89 -3.06 -6.73 16.07
C LYS A 89 -2.75 -5.91 17.31
N SER A 90 -1.76 -5.00 17.21
CA SER A 90 -1.32 -4.10 18.28
C SER A 90 -2.27 -2.92 18.37
#